data_AF-A0A957U449-F1
#
_entry.id   AF-A0A957U449-F1
#
_cell.length_a   1.000
_cell.length_b   1.000
_cell.length_c   1.000
_cell.angle_alpha   90.00
_cell.angle_beta   90.00
_cell.angle_gamma   90.00
#
_symmetry.space_group_name_H-M   'P 1'
#
loop_
_entity.id
_entity.type
_entity.pdbx_description
1 polymer ?
#
loop_
_entity_poly.entity_id
_entity_poly.type
_entity_poly.pdbx_seq_one_letter_code
_entity_poly.pdbx_strand_id
1 'polypeptide(L)' 'GALWLCTWRENTPALAFYQKWGFVRAGTTTVWVDSIPFADFVLVRPVGPPSSSSRKAFSNDHDR' A
#
# COMPACT_ATOMS: atom_id res chain seq x y z
N GLY A 1 13.03 4.39 5.98
CA GLY A 1 12.03 5.49 5.94
C GLY A 1 10.69 4.94 5.52
N ALA A 2 9.65 5.76 5.37
CA ALA A 2 8.36 5.34 4.81
C ALA A 2 7.77 6.43 3.91
N LEU A 3 7.14 6.03 2.81
CA LEU A 3 6.23 6.89 2.06
C LEU A 3 4.85 6.77 2.68
N TRP A 4 4.11 7.87 2.72
CA TRP A 4 2.76 7.88 3.25
C TRP A 4 1.87 8.83 2.47
N LEU A 5 0.56 8.56 2.50
CA LEU A 5 -0.47 9.42 1.94
C LEU A 5 -1.81 9.17 2.63
N CYS A 6 -2.70 10.16 2.55
CA CYS A 6 -4.12 10.00 2.86
C CYS A 6 -4.90 9.79 1.57
N THR A 7 -5.92 8.94 1.62
CA THR A 7 -6.86 8.78 0.50
C THR A 7 -8.26 8.59 1.05
N TRP A 8 -9.22 9.26 0.41
CA TRP A 8 -10.63 9.12 0.72
C TRP A 8 -11.07 7.65 0.69
N ARG A 9 -11.74 7.18 1.74
CA ARG A 9 -12.05 5.74 1.92
C ARG A 9 -13.01 5.20 0.86
N GLU A 10 -13.83 6.06 0.25
CA GLU A 10 -14.75 5.71 -0.83
C GLU A 10 -14.08 5.71 -2.21
N ASN A 11 -12.85 6.19 -2.35
CA ASN A 11 -12.10 6.14 -3.61
C ASN A 11 -11.49 4.75 -3.85
N THR A 12 -12.36 3.77 -4.14
CA THR A 12 -11.97 2.37 -4.35
C THR A 12 -10.93 2.18 -5.47
N PRO A 13 -10.94 2.93 -6.59
CA PRO A 13 -9.89 2.81 -7.61
C PRO A 13 -8.50 3.21 -7.10
N ALA A 14 -8.40 4.32 -6.36
CA ALA A 14 -7.13 4.76 -5.79
C ALA A 14 -6.62 3.78 -4.73
N LEU A 15 -7.52 3.25 -3.89
CA LEU A 15 -7.17 2.24 -2.90
C LEU A 15 -6.56 0.97 -3.53
N ALA A 16 -7.20 0.45 -4.57
CA ALA A 16 -6.69 -0.71 -5.30
C ALA A 16 -5.32 -0.41 -5.94
N PHE A 17 -5.14 0.78 -6.49
CA PHE A 17 -3.86 1.23 -7.03
C PHE A 17 -2.78 1.22 -5.94
N TYR A 18 -3.01 1.88 -4.81
CA TYR A 18 -1.99 1.97 -3.75
C TYR A 18 -1.66 0.61 -3.12
N GLN A 19 -2.67 -0.25 -2.93
CA GLN A 19 -2.46 -1.63 -2.46
C GLN A 19 -1.55 -2.42 -3.42
N LYS A 20 -1.79 -2.33 -4.73
CA LYS A 20 -0.93 -2.95 -5.75
C LYS A 20 0.52 -2.47 -5.67
N TRP A 21 0.74 -1.22 -5.27
CA TRP A 21 2.06 -0.62 -5.10
C TRP A 21 2.70 -0.85 -3.73
N GLY A 22 2.11 -1.70 -2.89
CA GLY A 22 2.66 -2.13 -1.61
C GLY A 22 2.36 -1.17 -0.46
N PHE A 23 1.42 -0.24 -0.63
CA PHE A 23 0.90 0.53 0.49
C PHE A 23 -0.07 -0.31 1.31
N VAL A 24 0.01 -0.19 2.64
CA VAL A 24 -0.91 -0.82 3.59
C VAL A 24 -1.56 0.24 4.46
N ARG A 25 -2.76 -0.05 4.98
CA ARG A 25 -3.47 0.86 5.88
C ARG A 25 -2.76 0.92 7.23
N ALA A 26 -2.32 2.10 7.62
CA ALA A 26 -1.77 2.39 8.95
C ALA A 26 -2.81 2.97 9.91
N GLY A 27 -3.88 3.58 9.39
CA GLY A 27 -4.93 4.17 10.21
C GLY A 27 -5.99 4.90 9.40
N THR A 28 -6.72 5.77 10.07
CA THR A 28 -7.75 6.64 9.51
C THR A 28 -7.56 8.06 10.01
N THR A 29 -7.96 9.05 9.22
CA THR A 29 -8.02 10.45 9.63
C THR A 29 -9.24 11.12 9.02
N THR A 30 -9.65 12.26 9.57
CA THR A 30 -10.68 13.11 8.96
C THR A 30 -10.01 14.31 8.31
N VAL A 31 -10.21 14.47 7.01
CA VAL A 31 -9.78 15.66 6.26
C VAL A 31 -11.00 16.54 6.05
N TRP A 32 -10.88 17.84 6.35
CA TRP A 32 -11.95 18.81 6.14
C TRP A 32 -11.69 19.57 4.85
N VAL A 33 -12.66 19.58 3.94
CA VAL A 33 -12.67 20.45 2.76
C VAL A 33 -13.84 21.39 2.93
N ASP A 34 -13.53 22.66 3.15
CA ASP A 34 -14.48 23.65 3.66
C ASP A 34 -15.16 23.15 4.94
N SER A 35 -16.48 22.95 4.91
CA SER A 35 -17.28 22.43 6.03
C SER A 35 -17.65 20.95 5.87
N ILE A 36 -17.05 20.25 4.91
CA ILE A 36 -17.37 18.86 4.59
C ILE A 36 -16.28 17.94 5.14
N PRO A 37 -16.60 17.02 6.07
CA PRO A 37 -15.65 16.03 6.56
C PRO A 37 -15.54 14.85 5.60
N PHE A 38 -14.30 14.53 5.22
CA PHE A 38 -13.95 13.34 4.45
C PHE A 38 -13.23 12.35 5.36
N ALA A 39 -13.70 11.10 5.36
CA ALA A 39 -13.06 10.03 6.09
C ALA A 39 -11.99 9.38 5.20
N ASP A 40 -10.74 9.52 5.61
CA ASP A 40 -9.60 9.10 4.82
C ASP A 40 -8.88 7.93 5.49
N PHE A 41 -8.32 7.04 4.67
CA PHE A 41 -7.33 6.07 5.11
C PHE A 41 -5.93 6.69 5.06
N VAL A 42 -5.16 6.49 6.12
CA VAL A 42 -3.71 6.72 6.12
C VAL A 42 -3.04 5.46 5.60
N LEU A 43 -2.35 5.59 4.47
CA LEU A 43 -1.64 4.49 3.82
C LEU A 43 -0.13 4.71 3.94
N VAL A 44 0.61 3.65 4.22
CA VAL A 44 2.08 3.68 4.35
C VAL A 44 2.73 2.58 3.52
N ARG A 45 3.93 2.88 2.99
CA ARG A 45 4.81 1.90 2.35
C ARG A 45 6.24 2.06 2.88
N PRO A 46 6.87 1.01 3.41
CA PRO A 46 8.26 1.05 3.83
C PRO A 46 9.20 1.44 2.67
N VAL A 47 10.19 2.29 2.97
CA VAL A 47 11.31 2.62 2.07
C VAL A 47 12.57 2.02 2.68
N GLY A 48 13.07 0.97 2.03
CA GLY A 48 14.28 0.24 2.38
C GLY A 48 14.58 -0.79 1.30
N PRO A 49 15.77 -1.42 1.32
CA PRO A 49 16.08 -2.50 0.40
C PRO A 49 15.00 -3.59 0.51
N PRO A 50 14.60 -4.23 -0.61
CA PRO A 50 13.64 -5.32 -0.56
C PRO A 50 14.15 -6.33 0.48
N SER A 51 13.31 -6.65 1.46
CA SER A 51 13.61 -7.76 2.37
C SER A 51 13.90 -8.97 1.50
N SER A 52 15.05 -9.60 1.69
CA SER A 52 15.56 -10.74 0.91
C SER A 52 14.66 -11.99 0.93
N SER A 53 13.46 -11.90 1.50
CA SER A 53 12.55 -13.00 1.70
C SER A 53 11.55 -13.11 0.55
N SER A 54 11.89 -13.98 -0.40
CA SER A 54 11.01 -14.74 -1.30
C SER A 54 11.31 -14.59 -2.79
N ARG A 55 12.48 -15.08 -3.22
CA ARG A 55 12.49 -15.90 -4.44
C ARG A 55 12.40 -17.35 -3.97
N LYS A 56 11.21 -17.95 -4.04
CA LYS A 56 11.14 -19.41 -4.18
C LYS A 56 11.90 -19.73 -5.46
N ALA A 57 13.03 -20.42 -5.34
CA ALA A 57 13.70 -21.02 -6.48
C ALA A 57 12.70 -21.99 -7.12
N PHE A 58 12.27 -21.72 -8.35
CA PHE A 58 11.75 -22.78 -9.19
C PHE A 58 12.94 -23.66 -9.54
N SER A 59 13.07 -24.78 -8.84
CA SER A 59 13.92 -25.88 -9.29
C SER A 59 13.24 -26.49 -10.52
N ASN A 60 13.87 -26.36 -11.68
CA ASN A 60 13.58 -27.23 -12.82
C ASN A 60 14.73 -28.23 -12.89
N ASP A 61 14.57 -29.34 -12.16
CA ASP A 61 15.28 -30.58 -12.44
C ASP A 61 14.47 -31.30 -13.51
N HIS A 62 14.91 -31.26 -14.77
CA HIS A 62 14.52 -32.22 -15.82
C HIS A 62 15.69 -32.33 -16.81
N ASP A 63 16.72 -33.08 -16.41
CA ASP A 63 17.61 -33.78 -17.33
C ASP A 63 17.51 -35.27 -17.00
N ARG A 64 16.73 -36.00 -17.80
CA ARG A 64 16.86 -37.43 -18.08
C ARG A 64 16.33 -37.74 -19.46
#